data_AF-A0A3M3X476-F1
#
_entry.id   AF-A0A3M3X476-F1
#
_cell.length_a   1.000
_cell.length_b   1.000
_cell.length_c   1.000
_cell.angle_alpha   90.00
_cell.angle_beta   90.00
_cell.angle_gamma   90.00
#
_symmetry.space_group_name_H-M   'P 1'
#
loop_
_entity.id
_entity.type
_entity.pdbx_description
1 polymer ?
#
loop_
_entity_poly.entity_id
_entity_poly.type
_entity_poly.pdbx_seq_one_letter_code
_entity_poly.pdbx_strand_id
1 'polypeptide(L)'
;MLPAALAARAAERTLIIPAVNAEEACLASGLRVIAVNHLLELVAHFNGRTVIAPYQSSGLLHQPKPYPDLSEVQGQTAAKRALVIAAAGAHNLLFSGPPGTGKTLLASRLPGF
;
A
#
# COMPACT_ATOMS: atom_id res chain seq x y z
N MET A 1 -3.38 -6.84 -3.68
CA MET A 1 -2.95 -8.21 -3.28
C MET A 1 -3.36 -8.60 -1.86
N LEU A 2 -3.62 -7.63 -0.97
CA LEU A 2 -3.98 -7.89 0.42
C LEU A 2 -5.18 -8.85 0.65
N PRO A 3 -6.29 -8.81 -0.10
CA PRO A 3 -7.41 -9.73 0.13
C PRO A 3 -7.03 -11.20 -0.06
N ALA A 4 -6.23 -11.50 -1.09
CA ALA A 4 -5.72 -12.85 -1.34
C ALA A 4 -4.76 -13.31 -0.23
N ALA A 5 -3.94 -12.40 0.29
CA ALA A 5 -3.07 -12.66 1.44
C ALA A 5 -3.88 -12.98 2.71
N LEU A 6 -4.93 -12.22 3.00
CA LEU A 6 -5.83 -12.49 4.13
C LEU A 6 -6.55 -13.84 3.99
N ALA A 7 -6.99 -14.18 2.78
CA ALA A 7 -7.62 -15.48 2.51
C ALA A 7 -6.63 -16.65 2.65
N ALA A 8 -5.41 -16.52 2.13
CA ALA A 8 -4.36 -17.52 2.27
C ALA A 8 -3.98 -17.72 3.75
N ARG A 9 -3.94 -16.63 4.53
CA ARG A 9 -3.70 -16.68 5.97
C ARG A 9 -4.83 -17.44 6.69
N ALA A 10 -6.09 -17.11 6.39
CA ALA A 10 -7.24 -17.79 6.98
C ALA A 10 -7.28 -19.29 6.63
N ALA A 11 -6.74 -19.67 5.48
CA ALA A 11 -6.60 -21.06 5.07
C ALA A 11 -5.30 -21.74 5.55
N GLU A 12 -4.46 -21.06 6.33
CA GLU A 12 -3.15 -21.54 6.81
C GLU A 12 -2.22 -22.03 5.67
N ARG A 13 -2.30 -21.37 4.51
CA ARG A 13 -1.51 -21.71 3.32
C ARG A 13 -0.36 -20.75 3.12
N THR A 14 0.73 -21.28 2.57
CA THR A 14 1.83 -20.45 2.06
C THR A 14 1.38 -19.76 0.77
N LEU A 15 1.61 -18.46 0.67
CA LEU A 15 1.27 -17.67 -0.51
C LEU A 15 2.52 -17.47 -1.38
N ILE A 16 2.46 -17.92 -2.63
CA ILE A 16 3.51 -17.70 -3.62
C ILE A 16 3.05 -16.60 -4.59
N ILE A 17 3.83 -15.53 -4.72
CA ILE A 17 3.47 -14.35 -5.51
C ILE A 17 4.68 -13.71 -6.20
N PRO A 18 4.46 -12.84 -7.21
CA PRO A 18 5.51 -12.02 -7.78
C PRO A 18 6.21 -11.15 -6.73
N ALA A 19 7.52 -10.99 -6.84
CA ALA A 19 8.33 -10.24 -5.87
C ALA A 19 7.87 -8.78 -5.70
N VAL A 20 7.38 -8.14 -6.77
CA VAL A 20 6.84 -6.77 -6.73
C VAL A 20 5.62 -6.61 -5.81
N ASN A 21 4.93 -7.71 -5.50
CA ASN A 21 3.74 -7.71 -4.66
C ASN A 21 4.02 -8.15 -3.21
N ALA A 22 5.25 -8.56 -2.91
CA ALA A 22 5.60 -9.18 -1.65
C ALA A 22 5.36 -8.27 -0.43
N GLU A 23 5.72 -6.98 -0.56
CA GLU A 23 5.53 -5.98 0.49
C GLU A 23 4.05 -5.84 0.91
N GLU A 24 3.15 -5.75 -0.07
CA GLU A 24 1.70 -5.63 0.19
C GLU A 24 1.13 -6.90 0.82
N ALA A 25 1.61 -8.08 0.40
CA ALA A 25 1.15 -9.35 0.97
C ALA A 25 1.62 -9.56 2.42
N CYS A 26 2.82 -9.06 2.76
CA CYS A 26 3.35 -9.12 4.12
C CYS A 26 2.60 -8.23 5.13
N LEU A 27 1.74 -7.29 4.67
CA LEU A 27 0.81 -6.57 5.54
C LEU A 27 -0.17 -7.52 6.24
N ALA A 28 -0.45 -8.69 5.67
CA ALA A 28 -1.18 -9.76 6.35
C ALA A 28 -0.25 -10.48 7.34
N SER A 29 -0.08 -9.91 8.53
CA SER A 29 0.79 -10.47 9.58
C SER A 29 0.52 -11.95 9.84
N GLY A 30 1.59 -12.74 10.02
CA GLY A 30 1.54 -14.18 10.28
C GLY A 30 1.41 -15.06 9.02
N LEU A 31 1.32 -14.49 7.82
CA LEU A 31 1.32 -15.24 6.58
C LEU A 31 2.75 -15.59 6.12
N ARG A 32 2.97 -16.85 5.75
CA ARG A 32 4.20 -17.25 5.05
C ARG A 32 4.10 -16.87 3.57
N VAL A 33 4.89 -15.89 3.15
CA VAL A 33 4.95 -15.40 1.76
C VAL A 33 6.24 -15.89 1.09
N ILE A 34 6.15 -16.42 -0.13
CA ILE A 34 7.30 -16.72 -0.99
C ILE A 34 7.21 -15.81 -2.21
N ALA A 35 8.24 -14.98 -2.39
CA ALA A 35 8.36 -14.04 -3.49
C ALA A 35 9.21 -14.65 -4.60
N VAL A 36 8.72 -14.59 -5.85
CA VAL A 36 9.46 -15.06 -7.04
C VAL A 36 9.52 -13.96 -8.10
N ASN A 37 10.65 -13.84 -8.80
CA ASN A 37 10.80 -12.91 -9.91
C ASN A 37 10.28 -13.51 -11.22
N HIS A 38 10.38 -14.84 -11.37
CA HIS A 38 9.99 -15.54 -12.59
C HIS A 38 9.65 -17.03 -12.32
N LEU A 39 8.98 -17.68 -13.28
CA LEU A 39 8.47 -19.04 -13.11
C LEU A 39 9.56 -20.10 -12.92
N LEU A 40 10.75 -19.91 -13.51
CA LEU A 40 11.86 -20.87 -13.37
C LEU A 40 12.40 -20.95 -11.93
N GLU A 41 12.42 -19.84 -11.19
CA GLU A 41 12.74 -19.84 -9.75
C GLU A 41 11.76 -20.73 -8.98
N LEU A 42 10.47 -20.62 -9.30
CA LEU A 42 9.44 -21.46 -8.68
C LEU A 42 9.63 -22.94 -9.01
N VAL A 43 9.95 -23.27 -10.25
CA VAL A 43 10.24 -24.65 -10.68
C VAL A 43 11.49 -25.19 -9.98
N ALA A 44 12.56 -24.39 -9.87
CA ALA A 44 13.78 -24.77 -9.16
C ALA A 44 13.53 -25.00 -7.66
N HIS A 45 12.62 -24.22 -7.07
CA HIS A 45 12.17 -24.38 -5.68
C HIS A 45 11.48 -25.71 -5.43
N PHE A 46 10.48 -26.05 -6.25
CA PHE A 46 9.76 -27.32 -6.10
C PHE A 46 10.62 -28.55 -6.40
N ASN A 47 11.62 -28.41 -7.28
CA ASN A 47 12.58 -29.49 -7.57
C ASN A 47 13.71 -29.60 -6.54
N GLY A 48 13.71 -28.79 -5.47
CA GLY A 48 14.73 -28.83 -4.43
C GLY A 48 16.12 -28.34 -4.85
N ARG A 49 16.23 -27.70 -6.03
CA ARG A 49 17.52 -27.17 -6.54
C ARG A 49 17.88 -25.84 -5.88
N THR A 50 16.88 -24.99 -5.64
CA THR A 50 17.07 -23.67 -5.05
C THR A 50 15.94 -23.38 -4.06
N VAL A 51 16.22 -23.45 -2.76
CA VAL A 51 15.21 -23.13 -1.74
C VAL A 51 15.05 -21.62 -1.63
N ILE A 52 13.84 -21.12 -1.89
CA ILE A 52 13.49 -19.72 -1.73
C ILE A 52 13.02 -19.53 -0.29
N ALA A 53 13.73 -18.70 0.46
CA ALA A 53 13.35 -18.36 1.82
C ALA A 53 12.04 -17.54 1.83
N PRO A 54 11.23 -17.64 2.89
CA PRO A 54 10.08 -16.76 3.06
C PRO A 54 10.51 -15.29 2.98
N TYR A 55 9.72 -14.51 2.25
CA TYR A 55 9.96 -13.08 2.14
C TYR A 55 9.79 -12.41 3.51
N GLN A 56 10.81 -11.67 3.92
CA GLN A 56 10.78 -10.85 5.11
C GLN A 56 10.58 -9.41 4.67
N SER A 57 9.44 -8.81 5.04
CA SER A 57 9.22 -7.38 4.82
C SER A 57 10.27 -6.59 5.60
N SER A 58 10.93 -5.67 4.91
CA SER A 58 11.83 -4.67 5.51
C SER A 58 11.06 -3.55 6.21
N GLY A 59 9.73 -3.65 6.29
CA GLY A 59 8.85 -2.54 6.57
C GLY A 59 8.70 -1.65 5.34
N LEU A 60 7.52 -1.04 5.20
CA LEU A 60 7.34 0.08 4.28
C LEU A 60 8.22 1.23 4.77
N LEU A 61 9.47 1.29 4.30
CA LEU A 61 10.27 2.50 4.39
C LEU A 61 9.52 3.54 3.57
N HIS A 62 8.74 4.38 4.26
CA HIS A 62 8.08 5.52 3.65
C HIS A 62 9.20 6.44 3.17
N GLN A 63 9.59 6.31 1.91
CA GLN A 63 10.42 7.33 1.28
C GLN A 63 9.51 8.54 1.11
N PRO A 64 9.77 9.66 1.82
CA PRO A 64 9.01 10.87 1.59
C PRO A 64 9.22 11.28 0.15
N LYS A 65 8.21 11.06 -0.69
CA LYS A 65 8.17 11.67 -2.02
C LYS A 65 7.89 13.15 -1.80
N PRO A 66 8.54 14.06 -2.56
CA PRO A 66 8.18 15.47 -2.49
C PRO A 66 6.73 15.61 -2.99
N TYR A 67 5.82 15.91 -2.07
CA TYR A 67 4.45 16.26 -2.38
C TYR A 67 4.28 17.78 -2.27
N PRO A 68 3.49 18.42 -3.15
CA PRO A 68 3.15 19.83 -2.97
C PRO A 68 2.41 20.02 -1.65
N ASP A 69 2.66 21.12 -0.98
CA ASP A 69 2.16 21.36 0.38
C ASP A 69 0.67 21.79 0.34
N LEU A 70 -0.12 21.30 1.32
CA LEU A 70 -1.48 21.74 1.55
C LEU A 70 -1.57 23.26 1.84
N SER A 71 -0.51 23.87 2.37
CA SER A 71 -0.39 25.31 2.61
C SER A 71 -0.54 26.13 1.32
N GLU A 72 -0.10 25.61 0.18
CA GLU A 72 -0.19 26.25 -1.14
C GLU A 72 -1.63 26.42 -1.65
N VAL A 73 -2.59 25.64 -1.13
CA VAL A 73 -3.99 25.74 -1.57
C VAL A 73 -4.60 27.04 -1.03
N GLN A 74 -4.95 27.97 -1.90
CA GLN A 74 -5.60 29.21 -1.45
C GLN A 74 -7.07 28.97 -1.10
N GLY A 75 -7.50 29.44 0.07
CA GLY A 75 -8.87 29.27 0.57
C GLY A 75 -9.21 27.84 1.02
N GLN A 76 -10.50 27.48 0.96
CA GLN A 76 -11.04 26.16 1.31
C GLN A 76 -10.74 25.68 2.75
N THR A 77 -10.79 26.59 3.74
CA THR A 77 -10.47 26.32 5.15
C THR A 77 -11.22 25.11 5.73
N ALA A 78 -12.51 24.97 5.43
CA ALA A 78 -13.32 23.84 5.90
C ALA A 78 -12.84 22.50 5.32
N ALA A 79 -12.49 22.46 4.02
CA ALA A 79 -12.01 21.26 3.36
C ALA A 79 -10.61 20.88 3.85
N LYS A 80 -9.70 21.85 4.01
CA LYS A 80 -8.37 21.63 4.61
C LYS A 80 -8.49 21.04 6.01
N ARG A 81 -9.35 21.59 6.86
CA ARG A 81 -9.56 21.09 8.22
C ARG A 81 -10.11 19.66 8.22
N ALA A 82 -11.10 19.37 7.38
CA ALA A 82 -11.64 18.01 7.25
C ALA A 82 -10.57 17.00 6.79
N LEU A 83 -9.69 17.43 5.87
CA LEU A 83 -8.60 16.63 5.35
C LEU A 83 -7.57 16.29 6.44
N VAL A 84 -7.16 17.29 7.25
CA VAL A 84 -6.26 17.08 8.42
C VAL A 84 -6.87 16.09 9.40
N ILE A 85 -8.15 16.27 9.75
CA ILE A 85 -8.86 15.42 10.71
C ILE A 85 -8.93 13.97 10.19
N ALA A 86 -9.26 13.77 8.92
CA ALA A 86 -9.32 12.45 8.32
C ALA A 86 -7.94 11.77 8.27
N ALA A 87 -6.89 12.53 7.94
CA ALA A 87 -5.51 12.03 7.93
C ALA A 87 -5.06 11.59 9.32
N ALA A 88 -5.28 12.42 10.34
CA ALA A 88 -4.93 12.12 11.73
C ALA A 88 -5.71 10.92 12.28
N GLY A 89 -6.96 10.73 11.84
CA GLY A 89 -7.83 9.62 12.25
C GLY A 89 -7.73 8.36 11.39
N ALA A 90 -6.91 8.34 10.33
CA ALA A 90 -6.90 7.28 9.32
C ALA A 90 -8.30 6.98 8.73
N HIS A 91 -9.11 8.02 8.52
CA HIS A 91 -10.45 7.91 7.97
C HIS A 91 -10.46 8.04 6.43
N ASN A 92 -11.42 7.37 5.80
CA ASN A 92 -11.71 7.59 4.38
C ASN A 92 -12.42 8.94 4.18
N LEU A 93 -12.15 9.60 3.05
CA LEU A 93 -12.73 10.91 2.72
C LEU A 93 -13.34 10.91 1.33
N LEU A 94 -14.55 11.47 1.22
CA LEU A 94 -15.26 11.70 -0.05
C LEU A 94 -15.36 13.20 -0.31
N PHE A 95 -14.83 13.67 -1.44
CA PHE A 95 -15.03 15.05 -1.89
C PHE A 95 -16.27 15.14 -2.77
N SER A 96 -17.23 16.00 -2.40
CA SER A 96 -18.45 16.26 -3.18
C SER A 96 -18.55 17.72 -3.63
N GLY A 97 -19.18 17.97 -4.78
CA GLY A 97 -19.49 19.31 -5.32
C GLY A 97 -19.14 19.49 -6.80
N PRO A 98 -19.29 20.71 -7.36
CA PRO A 98 -19.12 20.98 -8.79
C PRO A 98 -17.70 20.65 -9.32
N PRO A 99 -17.56 20.35 -10.63
CA PRO A 99 -16.26 20.23 -11.26
C PRO A 99 -15.49 21.56 -11.19
N GLY A 100 -14.16 21.50 -11.17
CA GLY A 100 -13.30 22.69 -11.11
C GLY A 100 -13.10 23.30 -9.71
N THR A 101 -13.73 22.78 -8.65
CA THR A 101 -13.59 23.33 -7.28
C THR A 101 -12.31 22.88 -6.56
N GLY A 102 -11.31 22.35 -7.26
CA GLY A 102 -10.04 21.93 -6.65
C GLY A 102 -10.07 20.67 -5.78
N LYS A 103 -11.04 19.74 -5.98
CA LYS A 103 -11.10 18.47 -5.21
C LYS A 103 -9.85 17.61 -5.40
N THR A 104 -9.44 17.40 -6.65
CA THR A 104 -8.21 16.68 -7.00
C THR A 104 -6.97 17.40 -6.47
N LEU A 105 -6.99 18.74 -6.47
CA LEU A 105 -5.90 19.57 -5.96
C LEU A 105 -5.70 19.38 -4.45
N LEU A 106 -6.79 19.29 -3.68
CA LEU A 106 -6.76 18.99 -2.25
C LEU A 106 -6.29 17.56 -1.98
N ALA A 107 -6.84 16.59 -2.71
CA ALA A 107 -6.49 15.17 -2.53
C ALA A 107 -5.01 14.90 -2.79
N SER A 108 -4.41 15.52 -3.82
CA SER A 108 -3.00 15.29 -4.17
C SER A 108 -2.00 15.92 -3.20
N ARG A 109 -2.45 16.88 -2.38
CA ARG A 109 -1.64 17.59 -1.37
C ARG A 109 -1.79 17.04 0.04
N LEU A 110 -2.72 16.10 0.25
CA LEU A 110 -2.89 15.41 1.53
C LEU A 110 -1.58 14.79 2.07
N PRO A 111 -0.70 14.18 1.24
CA PRO A 111 0.54 13.60 1.75
C PRO A 111 1.64 14.63 2.02
N GLY A 112 1.50 15.88 1.54
CA GLY A 112 2.47 16.97 1.68
C GLY A 112 2.22 17.82 2.91
N PHE A 113 2.16 17.21 4.09
CA PHE A 113 2.18 17.91 5.39
C PHE A 113 3.60 18.16 5.88
#